data_AF-A0AAN9I9U3-F1
#
_entry.id   AF-A0AAN9I9U3-F1
#
_cell.length_a   1.000
_cell.length_b   1.000
_cell.length_c   1.000
_cell.angle_alpha   90.00
_cell.angle_beta   90.00
_cell.angle_gamma   90.00
#
_symmetry.space_group_name_H-M   'P 1'
#
loop_
_entity.id
_entity.type
_entity.pdbx_description
1 polymer ?
#
loop_
_entity_poly.entity_id
_entity_poly.type
_entity_poly.pdbx_seq_one_letter_code
_entity_poly.pdbx_strand_id
1 'polypeptide(L)'
;MEFYMKKAAREEKFRQPKHSKDEMPPPASLQGKKGHHMGDFIPPEELEKFMASCNDAAAQKAALEATERARIQADNVGHKLLSKMGWKEGEGLGGSRKGISDPITAGNVKKNNLGIGAQEPGEVSAEDDIYEQYKKRMMLGYRHRPNPLNNPRKAYY
;
A
#
# COMPACT_ATOMS: atom_id res chain seq x y z
N MET A 1 -24.79 8.37 -23.61
CA MET A 1 -25.05 7.14 -22.81
C MET A 1 -23.95 6.87 -21.78
N GLU A 2 -22.69 7.20 -22.05
CA GLU A 2 -21.56 6.94 -21.14
C GLU A 2 -21.64 7.63 -19.77
N PHE A 3 -22.19 8.85 -19.71
CA PHE A 3 -22.35 9.60 -18.45
C PHE A 3 -23.20 8.84 -17.42
N TYR A 4 -24.28 8.20 -17.86
CA TYR A 4 -25.18 7.44 -17.00
C TYR A 4 -24.55 6.12 -16.53
N MET A 5 -23.78 5.46 -17.39
CA MET A 5 -23.03 4.25 -17.03
C MET A 5 -21.93 4.54 -16.00
N LYS A 6 -21.22 5.67 -16.16
CA LYS A 6 -20.15 6.09 -15.24
C LYS A 6 -20.69 6.53 -13.88
N LYS A 7 -21.90 7.12 -13.85
CA LYS A 7 -22.62 7.47 -12.62
C LYS A 7 -23.12 6.22 -11.88
N ALA A 8 -23.71 5.27 -12.61
CA ALA A 8 -24.17 3.99 -12.06
C ALA A 8 -23.03 3.13 -11.48
N ALA A 9 -21.89 3.05 -12.17
CA ALA A 9 -20.73 2.30 -11.69
C ALA A 9 -20.08 2.91 -10.43
N ARG A 10 -20.16 4.24 -10.25
CA ARG A 10 -19.73 4.90 -9.01
C ARG A 10 -20.70 4.61 -7.87
N GLU A 11 -21.98 4.56 -8.16
CA GLU A 11 -23.04 4.33 -7.18
C GLU A 11 -23.10 2.87 -6.71
N GLU A 12 -22.79 1.92 -7.59
CA GLU A 12 -22.66 0.49 -7.21
C GLU A 12 -21.48 0.21 -6.29
N LYS A 13 -20.35 0.92 -6.42
CA LYS A 13 -19.20 0.75 -5.52
C LYS A 13 -19.52 1.10 -4.06
N PHE A 14 -20.57 1.86 -3.81
CA PHE A 14 -21.05 2.21 -2.46
C PHE A 14 -22.30 1.42 -2.03
N ARG A 15 -22.84 0.54 -2.88
CA ARG A 15 -23.98 -0.30 -2.50
C ARG A 15 -23.51 -1.45 -1.60
N GLN A 16 -24.00 -1.46 -0.38
CA GLN A 16 -23.84 -2.62 0.51
C GLN A 16 -24.65 -3.82 -0.03
N PRO A 17 -24.15 -5.05 0.15
CA PRO A 17 -24.86 -6.25 -0.28
C PRO A 17 -26.24 -6.31 0.38
N LYS A 18 -27.31 -6.37 -0.42
CA LYS A 18 -28.68 -6.52 0.07
C LYS A 18 -28.91 -7.99 0.41
N HIS A 19 -29.18 -8.26 1.68
CA HIS A 19 -29.59 -9.58 2.16
C HIS A 19 -30.95 -9.96 1.53
N SER A 20 -31.10 -11.21 1.09
CA SER A 20 -32.35 -11.69 0.47
C SER A 20 -33.48 -11.72 1.51
N LYS A 21 -34.72 -11.46 1.08
CA LYS A 21 -35.88 -11.39 1.99
C LYS A 21 -36.42 -12.76 2.41
N ASP A 22 -35.87 -13.85 1.86
CA ASP A 22 -36.31 -15.22 2.11
C ASP A 22 -35.50 -15.93 3.21
N GLU A 23 -34.43 -15.30 3.72
CA GLU A 23 -33.70 -15.82 4.88
C GLU A 23 -34.38 -15.38 6.18
N MET A 24 -34.81 -16.37 6.97
CA MET A 24 -35.42 -16.16 8.30
C MET A 24 -34.47 -15.29 9.15
N PRO A 25 -34.97 -14.19 9.75
CA PRO A 25 -34.10 -13.31 10.53
C PRO A 25 -33.38 -14.12 11.61
N PRO A 26 -32.07 -13.92 11.79
CA PRO A 26 -31.31 -14.67 12.77
C PRO A 26 -31.96 -14.51 14.15
N PRO A 27 -32.02 -15.57 14.98
CA PRO A 27 -32.69 -15.54 16.28
C PRO A 27 -32.21 -14.34 17.13
N ALA A 28 -33.11 -13.76 17.94
CA ALA A 28 -32.83 -12.56 18.74
C ALA A 28 -31.61 -12.70 19.68
N SER A 29 -31.23 -13.93 20.06
CA SER A 29 -30.00 -14.22 20.80
C SER A 29 -28.70 -13.96 20.01
N LEU A 30 -28.76 -13.96 18.68
CA LEU A 30 -27.68 -13.59 17.76
C LEU A 30 -27.75 -12.13 17.30
N GLN A 31 -28.79 -11.38 17.69
CA GLN A 31 -28.98 -9.95 17.40
C GLN A 31 -28.33 -9.05 18.46
N GLY A 32 -27.39 -9.58 19.24
CA GLY A 32 -26.41 -8.73 19.93
C GLY A 32 -25.67 -7.91 18.88
N LYS A 33 -25.57 -6.59 19.08
CA LYS A 33 -24.87 -5.64 18.21
C LYS A 33 -23.65 -6.34 17.59
N LYS A 34 -23.65 -6.61 16.28
CA LYS A 34 -22.50 -7.24 15.59
C LYS A 34 -21.25 -6.56 16.14
N GLY A 35 -20.46 -7.29 16.91
CA GLY A 35 -19.23 -6.73 17.44
C GLY A 35 -18.44 -6.22 16.25
N HIS A 36 -17.91 -5.00 16.31
CA HIS A 36 -17.07 -4.49 15.25
C HIS A 36 -15.88 -5.45 15.08
N HIS A 37 -15.72 -6.00 13.89
CA HIS A 37 -14.57 -6.80 13.55
C HIS A 37 -13.33 -5.90 13.59
N MET A 38 -12.16 -6.41 14.00
CA MET A 38 -10.98 -5.54 14.12
C MET A 38 -10.61 -4.87 12.79
N GLY A 39 -10.93 -5.53 11.66
CA GLY A 39 -10.80 -4.94 10.33
C GLY A 39 -11.67 -3.72 10.06
N ASP A 40 -12.78 -3.53 10.78
CA ASP A 40 -13.70 -2.40 10.59
C ASP A 40 -13.11 -1.08 11.09
N PHE A 41 -12.11 -1.16 11.99
CA PHE A 41 -11.42 0.00 12.54
C PHE A 41 -10.26 0.47 11.67
N ILE A 42 -9.86 -0.31 10.66
CA ILE A 42 -8.73 0.03 9.79
C ILE A 42 -9.18 1.09 8.79
N PRO A 43 -8.55 2.27 8.72
CA PRO A 43 -8.79 3.24 7.68
C PRO A 43 -8.59 2.62 6.28
N PRO A 44 -9.43 2.94 5.29
CA PRO A 44 -9.37 2.30 3.97
C PRO A 44 -8.02 2.54 3.27
N GLU A 45 -7.40 3.70 3.46
CA GLU A 45 -6.06 4.00 2.90
C GLU A 45 -4.96 3.12 3.50
N GLU A 46 -5.06 2.77 4.78
CA GLU A 46 -4.08 1.91 5.44
C GLU A 46 -4.30 0.44 5.09
N LEU A 47 -5.57 0.04 4.92
CA LEU A 47 -5.90 -1.29 4.41
C LEU A 47 -5.40 -1.48 2.98
N GLU A 48 -5.52 -0.47 2.12
CA GLU A 48 -4.99 -0.51 0.76
C GLU A 48 -3.47 -0.64 0.75
N LYS A 49 -2.77 0.15 1.57
CA LYS A 49 -1.30 0.02 1.74
C LYS A 49 -0.91 -1.37 2.25
N PHE A 50 -1.65 -1.91 3.22
CA PHE A 50 -1.44 -3.26 3.74
C PHE A 50 -1.60 -4.31 2.63
N MET A 51 -2.69 -4.25 1.86
CA MET A 51 -2.95 -5.19 0.77
C MET A 51 -1.98 -5.02 -0.42
N ALA A 52 -1.48 -3.82 -0.66
CA ALA A 52 -0.45 -3.55 -1.65
C ALA A 52 0.90 -4.16 -1.23
N SER A 53 1.22 -4.16 0.07
CA SER A 53 2.40 -4.84 0.62
C SER A 53 2.28 -6.37 0.57
N CYS A 54 1.07 -6.93 0.69
CA CYS A 54 0.84 -8.36 0.48
C CYS A 54 1.00 -8.78 -0.99
N ASN A 55 0.73 -7.88 -1.93
CA ASN A 55 0.74 -8.16 -3.36
C ASN A 55 1.96 -7.50 -4.02
N ASP A 56 3.09 -8.19 -4.00
CA ASP A 56 4.37 -7.75 -4.60
C ASP A 56 4.23 -7.25 -6.04
N ALA A 57 3.29 -7.79 -6.83
CA ALA A 57 3.04 -7.33 -8.19
C ALA A 57 2.64 -5.84 -8.28
N ALA A 58 1.91 -5.32 -7.29
CA ALA A 58 1.54 -3.91 -7.23
C ALA A 58 2.74 -3.04 -6.81
N ALA A 59 3.56 -3.51 -5.86
CA ALA A 59 4.77 -2.83 -5.42
C ALA A 59 5.83 -2.77 -6.55
N GLN A 60 6.03 -3.86 -7.28
CA GLN A 60 6.91 -3.93 -8.46
C GLN A 60 6.43 -2.99 -9.57
N LYS A 61 5.12 -2.98 -9.86
CA LYS A 61 4.54 -2.05 -10.84
C LYS A 61 4.73 -0.60 -10.43
N ALA A 62 4.50 -0.26 -9.15
CA ALA A 62 4.70 1.08 -8.63
C ALA A 62 6.17 1.51 -8.67
N ALA A 63 7.11 0.59 -8.40
CA ALA A 63 8.53 0.85 -8.52
C ALA A 63 8.92 1.15 -9.97
N LEU A 64 8.47 0.33 -10.94
CA LEU A 64 8.68 0.57 -12.37
C LEU A 64 8.07 1.90 -12.84
N GLU A 65 6.87 2.22 -12.39
CA GLU A 65 6.22 3.50 -12.73
C GLU A 65 6.96 4.69 -12.12
N ALA A 66 7.50 4.55 -10.91
CA ALA A 66 8.33 5.56 -10.27
C ALA A 66 9.67 5.73 -10.99
N THR A 67 10.31 4.65 -11.44
CA THR A 67 11.55 4.73 -12.24
C THR A 67 11.30 5.44 -13.56
N GLU A 68 10.21 5.11 -14.26
CA GLU A 68 9.85 5.78 -15.52
C GLU A 68 9.56 7.28 -15.32
N ARG A 69 8.88 7.66 -14.24
CA ARG A 69 8.64 9.06 -13.89
C ARG A 69 9.90 9.81 -13.50
N ALA A 70 10.86 9.12 -12.90
CA ALA A 70 12.13 9.70 -12.46
C ALA A 70 13.15 9.87 -13.61
N ARG A 71 12.89 9.29 -14.80
CA ARG A 71 13.75 9.49 -15.98
C ARG A 71 13.83 10.99 -16.31
N ILE A 72 15.04 11.45 -16.62
CA ILE A 72 15.26 12.85 -17.02
C ILE A 72 14.65 13.05 -18.41
N GLN A 73 13.50 13.69 -18.46
CA GLN A 73 12.76 13.95 -19.69
C GLN A 73 13.50 14.96 -20.60
N ALA A 74 13.23 14.88 -21.90
CA ALA A 74 13.93 15.68 -22.92
C ALA A 74 13.67 17.19 -22.84
N ASP A 75 12.59 17.60 -22.19
CA ASP A 75 12.24 18.99 -21.93
C ASP A 75 13.12 19.64 -20.83
N ASN A 76 13.70 18.82 -19.95
CA ASN A 76 14.56 19.24 -18.85
C ASN A 76 15.87 19.91 -19.34
N VAL A 77 16.27 21.00 -18.67
CA VAL A 77 17.50 21.74 -19.00
C VAL A 77 18.75 20.86 -18.84
N GLY A 78 18.80 20.04 -17.79
CA GLY A 78 19.89 19.10 -17.54
C GLY A 78 20.03 18.06 -18.65
N HIS A 79 18.91 17.52 -19.15
CA HIS A 79 18.92 16.61 -20.30
C HIS A 79 19.55 17.26 -21.52
N LYS A 80 19.09 18.47 -21.88
CA LYS A 80 19.61 19.22 -23.05
C LYS A 80 21.10 19.52 -22.93
N LEU A 81 21.58 19.87 -21.73
CA LEU A 81 22.99 20.12 -21.49
C LEU A 81 23.83 18.84 -21.62
N LEU A 82 23.39 17.73 -21.02
CA LEU A 82 24.06 16.45 -21.15
C LEU A 82 24.11 15.99 -22.61
N SER A 83 23.00 16.10 -23.35
CA SER A 83 22.95 15.78 -24.78
C SER A 83 23.92 16.61 -25.61
N LYS A 84 24.05 17.92 -25.33
CA LYS A 84 25.04 18.79 -25.99
C LYS A 84 26.49 18.40 -25.69
N MET A 85 26.74 17.83 -24.52
CA MET A 85 28.06 17.27 -24.16
C MET A 85 28.29 15.86 -24.70
N GLY A 86 27.37 15.34 -25.53
CA GLY A 86 27.50 14.06 -26.21
C GLY A 86 26.98 12.85 -25.43
N TRP A 87 26.32 13.06 -24.29
CA TRP A 87 25.61 12.00 -23.57
C TRP A 87 24.29 11.65 -24.27
N LYS A 88 23.91 10.37 -24.25
CA LYS A 88 22.66 9.87 -24.83
C LYS A 88 21.82 9.20 -23.75
N GLU A 89 20.49 9.28 -23.88
CA GLU A 89 19.60 8.60 -22.94
C GLU A 89 19.89 7.09 -22.90
N GLY A 90 19.92 6.53 -21.70
CA GLY A 90 20.24 5.12 -21.45
C GLY A 90 21.74 4.80 -21.44
N GLU A 91 22.61 5.77 -21.72
CA GLU A 91 24.05 5.58 -21.70
C GLU A 91 24.66 5.91 -20.33
N GLY A 92 25.58 5.07 -19.86
CA GLY A 92 26.35 5.33 -18.65
C GLY A 92 27.31 6.51 -18.81
N LEU A 93 27.59 7.22 -17.72
CA LEU A 93 28.56 8.32 -17.73
C LEU A 93 30.02 7.81 -17.68
N GLY A 94 30.97 8.70 -17.93
CA GLY A 94 32.42 8.43 -17.89
C GLY A 94 33.04 8.14 -19.26
N GLY A 95 34.38 8.15 -19.35
CA GLY A 95 35.11 8.06 -20.62
C GLY A 95 34.83 6.77 -21.42
N SER A 96 34.55 5.66 -20.74
CA SER A 96 34.17 4.38 -21.37
C SER A 96 32.67 4.11 -21.38
N ARG A 97 31.82 5.05 -20.93
CA ARG A 97 30.36 4.89 -20.83
C ARG A 97 29.88 3.70 -19.99
N LYS A 98 30.71 3.25 -19.04
CA LYS A 98 30.43 2.12 -18.12
C LYS A 98 29.89 2.56 -16.76
N GLY A 99 29.62 3.86 -16.58
CA GLY A 99 28.94 4.35 -15.39
C GLY A 99 27.53 3.79 -15.26
N ILE A 100 26.97 3.85 -14.06
CA ILE A 100 25.60 3.44 -13.80
C ILE A 100 24.64 4.32 -14.65
N SER A 101 23.80 3.67 -15.46
CA SER A 101 22.79 4.32 -16.31
C SER A 101 21.50 4.61 -15.54
N ASP A 102 21.05 3.65 -14.73
CA ASP A 102 19.80 3.70 -14.00
C ASP A 102 20.04 4.06 -12.53
N PRO A 103 19.32 5.03 -11.96
CA PRO A 103 19.49 5.41 -10.57
C PRO A 103 19.34 4.22 -9.61
N ILE A 104 20.20 4.14 -8.59
CA ILE A 104 20.06 3.14 -7.53
C ILE A 104 19.03 3.65 -6.52
N THR A 105 17.99 2.86 -6.30
CA THR A 105 17.00 3.13 -5.24
C THR A 105 17.64 2.92 -3.87
N ALA A 106 17.66 3.95 -3.03
CA ALA A 106 17.94 3.77 -1.61
C ALA A 106 16.83 2.87 -1.06
N GLY A 107 17.19 1.72 -0.47
CA GLY A 107 16.23 0.79 0.13
C GLY A 107 15.48 1.41 1.31
N ASN A 108 14.93 0.56 2.18
CA ASN A 108 14.10 1.06 3.29
C ASN A 108 14.90 2.01 4.20
N VAL A 109 14.51 3.27 4.25
CA VAL A 109 15.18 4.27 5.09
C VAL A 109 14.78 4.03 6.54
N LYS A 110 15.75 3.70 7.38
CA LYS A 110 15.52 3.43 8.79
C LYS A 110 14.98 4.68 9.50
N LYS A 111 13.75 4.60 10.00
CA LYS A 111 13.09 5.67 10.79
C LYS A 111 13.16 5.43 12.30
N ASN A 112 13.58 4.24 12.71
CA ASN A 112 13.61 3.80 14.10
C ASN A 112 15.05 3.59 14.60
N ASN A 113 15.19 3.24 15.88
CA ASN A 113 16.48 2.98 16.53
C ASN A 113 16.78 1.47 16.68
N LEU A 114 16.06 0.60 15.95
CA LEU A 114 16.22 -0.86 16.08
C LEU A 114 17.54 -1.37 15.49
N GLY A 115 17.93 -2.61 15.77
CA GLY A 115 19.10 -3.22 15.15
C GLY A 115 18.96 -3.39 13.64
N ILE A 116 20.06 -3.61 12.93
CA ILE A 116 20.03 -4.04 11.52
C ILE A 116 19.33 -5.41 11.45
N GLY A 117 18.38 -5.57 10.54
CA GLY A 117 17.59 -6.81 10.40
C GLY A 117 16.43 -6.95 11.38
N ALA A 118 16.18 -5.95 12.23
CA ALA A 118 14.96 -5.93 13.04
C ALA A 118 13.76 -5.63 12.14
N GLN A 119 12.79 -6.54 12.12
CA GLN A 119 11.52 -6.36 11.43
C GLN A 119 10.45 -5.94 12.45
N GLU A 120 9.62 -4.96 12.10
CA GLU A 120 8.45 -4.66 12.93
C GLU A 120 7.47 -5.83 12.77
N PRO A 121 6.98 -6.46 13.85
CA PRO A 121 6.12 -7.64 13.72
C PRO A 121 4.72 -7.33 13.14
N GLY A 122 4.35 -6.05 13.07
CA GLY A 122 3.20 -5.58 12.31
C GLY A 122 3.48 -5.33 10.81
N GLU A 123 4.73 -5.38 10.36
CA GLU A 123 5.11 -5.23 8.96
C GLU A 123 4.77 -6.49 8.19
N VAL A 124 4.11 -6.33 7.04
CA VAL A 124 3.69 -7.45 6.20
C VAL A 124 4.78 -7.80 5.21
N SER A 125 5.13 -9.08 5.17
CA SER A 125 6.09 -9.65 4.24
C SER A 125 5.34 -10.45 3.16
N ALA A 126 5.89 -10.53 1.96
CA ALA A 126 5.33 -11.34 0.89
C ALA A 126 5.38 -12.85 1.22
N GLU A 127 6.29 -13.24 2.11
CA GLU A 127 6.47 -14.60 2.61
C GLU A 127 5.49 -14.97 3.73
N ASP A 128 4.69 -14.02 4.22
CA ASP A 128 3.70 -14.30 5.26
C ASP A 128 2.59 -15.22 4.71
N ASP A 129 2.26 -16.27 5.46
CA ASP A 129 1.12 -17.11 5.15
C ASP A 129 -0.22 -16.36 5.34
N ILE A 130 -1.31 -16.97 4.88
CA ILE A 130 -2.67 -16.37 4.96
C ILE A 130 -3.05 -16.04 6.42
N TYR A 131 -2.58 -16.85 7.38
CA TYR A 131 -2.90 -16.69 8.79
C TYR A 131 -2.14 -15.52 9.42
N GLU A 132 -0.84 -15.38 9.14
CA GLU A 132 0.00 -14.28 9.61
C GLU A 132 -0.41 -12.96 8.96
N GLN A 133 -0.77 -12.94 7.66
CA GLN A 133 -1.37 -11.77 7.02
C GLN A 133 -2.69 -11.37 7.71
N TYR A 134 -3.55 -12.35 8.00
CA TYR A 134 -4.79 -12.10 8.74
C TYR A 134 -4.51 -11.50 10.13
N LYS A 135 -3.58 -12.10 10.87
CA LYS A 135 -3.19 -11.65 12.22
C LYS A 135 -2.61 -10.24 12.20
N LYS A 136 -1.68 -9.94 11.29
CA LYS A 136 -1.09 -8.59 11.11
C LYS A 136 -2.16 -7.56 10.74
N ARG A 137 -3.13 -7.91 9.89
CA ARG A 137 -4.29 -7.07 9.59
C ARG A 137 -5.13 -6.80 10.84
N MET A 138 -5.38 -7.81 11.66
CA MET A 138 -6.10 -7.62 12.93
C MET A 138 -5.33 -6.75 13.93
N MET A 139 -4.00 -6.87 13.97
CA MET A 139 -3.14 -6.00 14.78
C MET A 139 -3.19 -4.54 14.31
N LEU A 140 -3.22 -4.30 12.99
CA LEU A 140 -3.43 -2.97 12.44
C LEU A 140 -4.77 -2.38 12.92
N GLY A 141 -5.85 -3.16 12.86
CA GLY A 141 -7.16 -2.74 13.38
C GLY A 141 -7.15 -2.34 14.86
N TYR A 142 -6.37 -3.05 15.68
CA TYR A 142 -6.22 -2.72 17.10
C TYR A 142 -5.59 -1.34 17.32
N ARG A 143 -4.69 -0.91 16.44
CA ARG A 143 -4.04 0.42 16.49
C ARG A 143 -5.03 1.55 16.25
N HIS A 144 -6.04 1.35 15.42
CA HIS A 144 -7.00 2.39 15.00
C HIS A 144 -8.34 2.37 15.73
N ARG A 145 -8.64 1.29 16.46
CA ARG A 145 -9.84 1.19 17.30
C ARG A 145 -9.94 2.40 18.27
N PRO A 146 -11.11 2.87 18.71
CA PRO A 146 -11.19 3.86 19.79
C PRO A 146 -10.75 3.27 21.14
N ASN A 147 -9.96 4.01 21.95
CA ASN A 147 -9.61 3.59 23.32
C ASN A 147 -10.47 4.35 24.35
N PRO A 148 -11.48 3.71 24.98
CA PRO A 148 -12.37 4.37 25.93
C PRO A 148 -11.66 4.81 27.22
N LEU A 149 -10.47 4.28 27.52
CA LEU A 149 -9.70 4.60 28.73
C LEU A 149 -8.60 5.65 28.51
N ASN A 150 -8.45 6.17 27.28
CA ASN A 150 -7.45 7.16 26.87
C ASN A 150 -5.98 6.88 27.30
N ASN A 151 -5.66 5.65 27.72
CA ASN A 151 -4.31 5.21 28.05
C ASN A 151 -3.51 4.96 26.76
N PRO A 152 -2.20 5.28 26.70
CA PRO A 152 -1.34 4.82 25.61
C PRO A 152 -1.51 3.31 25.35
N ARG A 153 -1.73 2.96 24.07
CA ARG A 153 -1.71 1.56 23.64
C ARG A 153 -0.29 1.03 23.75
N LYS A 154 -0.13 -0.12 24.41
CA LYS A 154 1.11 -0.88 24.31
C LYS A 154 1.25 -1.35 22.86
N ALA A 155 2.37 -0.99 22.23
CA ALA A 155 2.82 -1.69 21.05
C ALA A 155 3.18 -3.10 21.49
N TYR A 156 2.31 -4.06 21.18
CA TYR A 156 2.64 -5.47 21.34
C TYR A 156 3.44 -5.84 20.11
N TYR A 157 4.74 -6.05 20.36
CA TYR A 157 5.79 -6.49 19.44
C TYR A 157 5.59 -5.96 18.03
#